data_AF-A0A3Q0J5R4-F1
#
_entry.id   AF-A0A3Q0J5R4-F1
#
_cell.length_a   1.000
_cell.length_b   1.000
_cell.length_c   1.000
_cell.angle_alpha   90.00
_cell.angle_beta   90.00
_cell.angle_gamma   90.00
#
_symmetry.space_group_name_H-M   'P 1'
#
loop_
_entity.id
_entity.type
_entity.pdbx_description
1 polymer ?
#
loop_
_entity_poly.entity_id
_entity_poly.type
_entity_poly.pdbx_seq_one_letter_code
_entity_poly.pdbx_strand_id
1 'polypeptide(L)'
;MKPNTVILGWPYSWRQSDDLRTWEVFLNTVRVVSAAKMALLVPKGINFFPDTSVKIVGTIDVWWIVHDGGLLMLLPFLLRQHRTWKNCKLRIFTVAQMEDNSIQMKKDLKTFLYHLRIEAEVEVVEMTNNDISAYTYERTLMMEQRNQMLRELRLNKKESLGMVQAIVDQHHDTNKGVTKVRFEEPNQNPNESRGDVEKQTKLDVGDHTENDQTDAEKTVNEVMKDIVTNKTSILDEDTKSSLTPDEGNVRRMHTAVKLNEVIVNKSHEAQLVILNLPGPPKETNIERESNYMEFLEVLTEGLERVLMVRGK
;
A
#
# COMPACT_ATOMS: atom_id res chain seq x y z
N MET A 1 -21.06 13.29 -23.65
CA MET A 1 -20.81 12.61 -22.34
C MET A 1 -19.31 12.31 -22.24
N LYS A 2 -18.77 11.98 -21.05
CA LYS A 2 -17.39 11.51 -20.87
C LYS A 2 -17.39 10.25 -19.99
N PRO A 3 -16.49 9.27 -20.20
CA PRO A 3 -16.35 8.13 -19.32
C PRO A 3 -15.80 8.54 -17.94
N ASN A 4 -16.12 7.76 -16.91
CA ASN A 4 -15.67 7.95 -15.53
C ASN A 4 -14.79 6.80 -15.01
N THR A 5 -14.87 5.64 -15.67
CA THR A 5 -14.23 4.36 -15.33
C THR A 5 -13.66 3.73 -16.60
N VAL A 6 -12.49 3.10 -16.50
CA VAL A 6 -11.88 2.26 -17.54
C VAL A 6 -11.89 0.80 -17.07
N ILE A 7 -12.10 -0.14 -18.00
CA ILE A 7 -11.98 -1.58 -17.75
C ILE A 7 -10.85 -2.10 -18.63
N LEU A 8 -9.90 -2.82 -18.05
CA LEU A 8 -8.69 -3.32 -18.71
C LEU A 8 -8.48 -4.79 -18.35
N GLY A 9 -8.38 -5.68 -19.33
CA GLY A 9 -8.14 -7.10 -19.07
C GLY A 9 -6.76 -7.35 -18.43
N TRP A 10 -6.66 -8.38 -17.61
CA TRP A 10 -5.36 -8.86 -17.11
C TRP A 10 -4.44 -9.27 -18.28
N PRO A 11 -3.16 -8.86 -18.30
CA PRO A 11 -2.21 -9.26 -19.34
C PRO A 11 -1.75 -10.71 -19.11
N TYR A 12 -2.56 -11.68 -19.54
CA TYR A 12 -2.18 -13.10 -19.48
C TYR A 12 -0.88 -13.37 -20.26
N SER A 13 -0.14 -14.39 -19.82
CA SER A 13 1.15 -14.80 -20.40
C SER A 13 2.29 -13.76 -20.31
N TRP A 14 2.16 -12.70 -19.50
CA TRP A 14 3.21 -11.68 -19.33
C TRP A 14 4.58 -12.23 -18.85
N ARG A 15 4.59 -13.39 -18.18
CA ARG A 15 5.81 -14.13 -17.78
C ARG A 15 6.44 -14.99 -18.89
N GLN A 16 5.75 -15.16 -20.02
CA GLN A 16 6.08 -16.11 -21.10
C GLN A 16 6.22 -15.45 -22.48
N SER A 17 5.77 -14.20 -22.63
CA SER A 17 5.95 -13.43 -23.86
C SER A 17 7.39 -12.90 -23.93
N ASP A 18 8.13 -13.30 -24.97
CA ASP A 18 9.40 -12.64 -25.37
C ASP A 18 9.21 -11.13 -25.63
N ASP A 19 7.96 -10.71 -25.89
CA ASP A 19 7.56 -9.32 -26.02
C ASP A 19 7.31 -8.65 -24.66
N LEU A 20 8.37 -8.04 -24.13
CA LEU A 20 8.39 -7.20 -22.91
C LEU A 20 7.25 -6.16 -22.86
N ARG A 21 6.80 -5.67 -24.03
CA ARG A 21 5.80 -4.58 -24.12
C ARG A 21 4.44 -4.94 -23.50
N THR A 22 4.14 -6.22 -23.33
CA THR A 22 2.81 -6.69 -22.89
C THR A 22 2.41 -6.17 -21.51
N TRP A 23 3.30 -6.27 -20.52
CA TRP A 23 3.02 -5.72 -19.18
C TRP A 23 3.38 -4.23 -19.06
N GLU A 24 4.35 -3.73 -19.84
CA GLU A 24 4.64 -2.29 -19.93
C GLU A 24 3.41 -1.49 -20.37
N VAL A 25 2.71 -1.95 -21.41
CA VAL A 25 1.47 -1.33 -21.91
C VAL A 25 0.36 -1.38 -20.87
N PHE A 26 0.25 -2.47 -20.10
CA PHE A 26 -0.69 -2.57 -18.98
C PHE A 26 -0.37 -1.52 -17.91
N LEU A 27 0.86 -1.46 -17.39
CA LEU A 27 1.25 -0.52 -16.33
C LEU A 27 1.21 0.94 -16.77
N ASN A 28 1.61 1.24 -18.01
CA ASN A 28 1.44 2.56 -18.60
C ASN A 28 -0.05 2.95 -18.64
N THR A 29 -0.93 2.03 -19.05
CA THR A 29 -2.38 2.27 -19.01
C THR A 29 -2.89 2.51 -17.58
N VAL A 30 -2.44 1.74 -16.59
CA VAL A 30 -2.78 1.97 -15.16
C VAL A 30 -2.38 3.39 -14.74
N ARG A 31 -1.15 3.82 -15.07
CA ARG A 31 -0.65 5.17 -14.75
C ARG A 31 -1.45 6.28 -15.44
N VAL A 32 -1.75 6.13 -16.73
CA VAL A 32 -2.54 7.09 -17.52
C VAL A 32 -3.97 7.22 -16.97
N VAL A 33 -4.62 6.10 -16.63
CA VAL A 33 -5.99 6.10 -16.05
C VAL A 33 -5.99 6.77 -14.67
N SER A 34 -4.99 6.50 -13.83
CA SER A 34 -4.82 7.14 -12.52
C SER A 34 -4.55 8.65 -12.65
N ALA A 35 -3.68 9.07 -13.58
CA ALA A 35 -3.40 10.48 -13.85
C ALA A 35 -4.62 11.24 -14.40
N ALA A 36 -5.46 10.57 -15.21
CA ALA A 36 -6.72 11.09 -15.71
C ALA A 36 -7.85 11.14 -14.66
N LYS A 37 -7.59 10.72 -13.41
CA LYS A 37 -8.57 10.63 -12.31
C LYS A 37 -9.83 9.85 -12.71
N MET A 38 -9.62 8.73 -13.42
CA MET A 38 -10.65 7.75 -13.76
C MET A 38 -10.50 6.52 -12.88
N ALA A 39 -11.61 5.89 -12.51
CA ALA A 39 -11.56 4.62 -11.81
C ALA A 39 -11.06 3.51 -12.76
N LEU A 40 -10.38 2.50 -12.23
CA LEU A 40 -9.89 1.36 -13.01
C LEU A 40 -10.48 0.05 -12.47
N LEU A 41 -10.94 -0.81 -13.38
CA LEU A 41 -11.38 -2.17 -13.11
C LEU A 41 -10.52 -3.16 -13.91
N VAL A 42 -9.88 -4.10 -13.24
CA VAL A 42 -9.05 -5.15 -13.86
C VAL A 42 -9.58 -6.53 -13.47
N PRO A 43 -10.39 -7.18 -14.32
CA PRO A 43 -10.82 -8.56 -14.10
C PRO A 43 -9.71 -9.56 -14.49
N LYS A 44 -9.36 -10.44 -13.55
CA LYS A 44 -8.50 -11.62 -13.71
C LYS A 44 -9.38 -12.88 -13.61
N GLY A 45 -9.08 -13.89 -14.43
CA GLY A 45 -9.92 -15.09 -14.55
C GLY A 45 -11.14 -14.90 -15.47
N ILE A 46 -11.04 -14.05 -16.50
CA ILE A 46 -12.18 -13.68 -17.37
C ILE A 46 -12.88 -14.88 -18.02
N ASN A 47 -12.13 -15.96 -18.29
CA ASN A 47 -12.65 -17.19 -18.89
C ASN A 47 -13.61 -17.96 -17.97
N PHE A 48 -13.61 -17.66 -16.67
CA PHE A 48 -14.49 -18.27 -15.65
C PHE A 48 -15.71 -17.39 -15.31
N PHE A 49 -15.82 -16.18 -15.87
CA PHE A 49 -16.99 -15.32 -15.63
C PHE A 49 -18.25 -15.90 -16.31
N PRO A 50 -19.41 -15.85 -15.63
CA PRO A 50 -20.64 -16.44 -16.16
C PRO A 50 -21.22 -15.68 -17.36
N ASP A 51 -21.71 -16.45 -18.33
CA ASP A 51 -22.64 -15.95 -19.35
C ASP A 51 -23.88 -15.30 -18.72
N THR A 52 -24.45 -14.33 -19.44
CA THR A 52 -25.66 -13.60 -19.00
C THR A 52 -26.88 -14.52 -18.82
N SER A 53 -26.87 -15.74 -19.37
CA SER A 53 -27.91 -16.77 -19.20
C SER A 53 -27.83 -17.49 -17.86
N VAL A 54 -26.64 -17.63 -17.28
CA VAL A 54 -26.37 -18.41 -16.07
C VAL A 54 -26.84 -17.65 -14.82
N LYS A 55 -27.24 -18.39 -13.79
CA LYS A 55 -27.51 -17.88 -12.43
C LYS A 55 -26.51 -18.52 -11.48
N ILE A 56 -25.73 -17.70 -10.81
CA ILE A 56 -24.77 -18.14 -9.80
C ILE A 56 -25.40 -18.06 -8.40
N VAL A 57 -25.02 -18.99 -7.54
CA VAL A 57 -25.30 -19.01 -6.10
C VAL A 57 -23.97 -19.19 -5.37
N GLY A 58 -23.78 -18.52 -4.24
CA GLY A 58 -22.52 -18.50 -3.50
C GLY A 58 -22.31 -17.14 -2.84
N THR A 59 -21.05 -16.71 -2.66
CA THR A 59 -20.71 -15.38 -2.11
C THR A 59 -20.00 -14.50 -3.12
N ILE A 60 -20.19 -13.18 -2.99
CA ILE A 60 -19.31 -12.15 -3.53
C ILE A 60 -18.56 -11.58 -2.31
N ASP A 61 -17.24 -11.63 -2.35
CA ASP A 61 -16.37 -11.31 -1.23
C ASP A 61 -15.60 -10.02 -1.53
N VAL A 62 -15.73 -9.01 -0.67
CA VAL A 62 -15.06 -7.71 -0.83
C VAL A 62 -13.95 -7.59 0.20
N TRP A 63 -12.71 -7.58 -0.27
CA TRP A 63 -11.50 -7.36 0.53
C TRP A 63 -11.12 -5.88 0.51
N TRP A 64 -11.65 -5.17 1.49
CA TRP A 64 -11.51 -3.73 1.63
C TRP A 64 -10.26 -3.39 2.45
N ILE A 65 -9.10 -3.63 1.83
CA ILE A 65 -7.78 -3.50 2.45
C ILE A 65 -7.38 -2.02 2.59
N VAL A 66 -7.80 -1.18 1.64
CA VAL A 66 -7.66 0.29 1.68
C VAL A 66 -8.96 0.95 1.24
N HIS A 67 -9.25 2.12 1.81
CA HIS A 67 -10.49 2.83 1.51
C HIS A 67 -10.32 3.72 0.27
N ASP A 68 -10.61 3.15 -0.91
CA ASP A 68 -10.68 3.87 -2.18
C ASP A 68 -12.08 4.42 -2.44
N GLY A 69 -12.49 5.42 -1.66
CA GLY A 69 -13.64 6.29 -1.97
C GLY A 69 -15.02 5.61 -2.03
N GLY A 70 -15.16 4.37 -1.57
CA GLY A 70 -16.43 3.62 -1.53
C GLY A 70 -16.81 2.89 -2.83
N LEU A 71 -15.98 2.95 -3.88
CA LEU A 71 -16.28 2.28 -5.16
C LEU A 71 -16.44 0.76 -5.01
N LEU A 72 -15.59 0.13 -4.16
CA LEU A 72 -15.66 -1.31 -3.84
C LEU A 72 -16.99 -1.73 -3.20
N MET A 73 -17.76 -0.79 -2.62
CA MET A 73 -19.07 -1.06 -2.03
C MET A 73 -20.20 -0.94 -3.07
N LEU A 74 -20.03 -0.06 -4.06
CA LEU A 74 -21.00 0.17 -5.13
C LEU A 74 -21.02 -0.98 -6.14
N LEU A 75 -19.84 -1.49 -6.53
CA LEU A 75 -19.71 -2.59 -7.51
C LEU A 75 -20.51 -3.86 -7.15
N PRO A 76 -20.37 -4.48 -5.97
CA PRO A 76 -21.14 -5.68 -5.61
C PRO A 76 -22.63 -5.39 -5.45
N PHE A 77 -23.01 -4.19 -5.00
CA PHE A 77 -24.41 -3.77 -4.92
C PHE A 77 -25.05 -3.69 -6.32
N LEU A 78 -24.36 -3.12 -7.31
CA LEU A 78 -24.80 -3.09 -8.70
C LEU A 78 -24.82 -4.50 -9.31
N LEU A 79 -23.81 -5.33 -9.05
CA LEU A 79 -23.77 -6.71 -9.54
C LEU A 79 -24.97 -7.53 -9.03
N ARG A 80 -25.33 -7.45 -7.74
CA ARG A 80 -26.50 -8.14 -7.16
C ARG A 80 -27.85 -7.67 -7.74
N GLN A 81 -27.92 -6.58 -8.51
CA GLN A 81 -29.13 -6.23 -9.27
C GLN A 81 -29.28 -7.08 -10.54
N HIS A 82 -28.19 -7.61 -11.09
CA HIS A 82 -28.23 -8.43 -12.30
C HIS A 82 -28.68 -9.87 -12.02
N ARG A 83 -29.46 -10.44 -12.96
CA ARG A 83 -30.11 -11.76 -12.82
C ARG A 83 -29.15 -12.93 -12.54
N THR A 84 -27.89 -12.79 -12.94
CA THR A 84 -26.83 -13.78 -12.73
C THR A 84 -26.31 -13.80 -11.29
N TRP A 85 -26.18 -12.63 -10.65
CA TRP A 85 -25.50 -12.47 -9.35
C TRP A 85 -26.46 -12.20 -8.19
N LYS A 86 -27.74 -11.90 -8.45
CA LYS A 86 -28.74 -11.57 -7.42
C LYS A 86 -28.93 -12.61 -6.31
N ASN A 87 -28.61 -13.87 -6.58
CA ASN A 87 -28.71 -14.97 -5.61
C ASN A 87 -27.43 -15.13 -4.76
N CYS A 88 -26.37 -14.36 -5.04
CA CYS A 88 -25.15 -14.38 -4.24
C CYS A 88 -25.34 -13.56 -2.96
N LYS A 89 -24.80 -14.07 -1.85
CA LYS A 89 -24.60 -13.29 -0.62
C LYS A 89 -23.44 -12.31 -0.81
N LEU A 90 -23.45 -11.20 -0.08
CA LEU A 90 -22.33 -10.26 -0.04
C LEU A 90 -21.60 -10.40 1.30
N ARG A 91 -20.28 -10.63 1.26
CA ARG A 91 -19.39 -10.62 2.42
C ARG A 91 -18.37 -9.50 2.28
N ILE A 92 -18.07 -8.81 3.37
CA ILE A 92 -17.10 -7.71 3.41
C ILE A 92 -16.07 -8.00 4.50
N PHE A 93 -14.82 -8.12 4.08
CA PHE A 93 -13.64 -8.26 4.93
C PHE A 93 -12.91 -6.93 4.93
N THR A 94 -12.79 -6.29 6.09
CA THR A 94 -11.92 -5.11 6.27
C THR A 94 -10.73 -5.50 7.12
N VAL A 95 -9.55 -5.00 6.77
CA VAL A 95 -8.32 -5.31 7.52
C VAL A 95 -8.11 -4.27 8.63
N ALA A 96 -7.77 -4.74 9.83
CA ALA A 96 -7.40 -3.92 10.98
C ALA A 96 -5.98 -4.26 11.44
N GLN A 97 -5.30 -3.27 12.00
CA GLN A 97 -4.01 -3.40 12.66
C GLN A 97 -4.21 -3.82 14.13
N MET A 98 -3.15 -4.28 14.81
CA MET A 98 -3.22 -4.69 16.21
C MET A 98 -3.52 -3.52 17.16
N GLU A 99 -3.29 -2.30 16.70
CA GLU A 99 -3.46 -1.03 17.41
C GLU A 99 -4.87 -0.42 17.21
N ASP A 100 -5.70 -0.99 16.33
CA ASP A 100 -7.05 -0.50 15.98
C ASP A 100 -8.16 -1.12 16.84
N ASN A 101 -9.27 -0.39 17.02
CA ASN A 101 -10.46 -0.94 17.66
C ASN A 101 -11.32 -1.74 16.65
N SER A 102 -10.93 -2.98 16.37
CA SER A 102 -11.61 -3.89 15.43
C SER A 102 -13.10 -4.09 15.74
N ILE A 103 -13.48 -4.15 17.03
CA ILE A 103 -14.88 -4.30 17.48
C ILE A 103 -15.72 -3.08 17.08
N GLN A 104 -15.22 -1.87 17.34
CA GLN A 104 -15.93 -0.64 17.01
C GLN A 104 -15.95 -0.40 15.48
N MET A 105 -14.86 -0.70 14.77
CA MET A 105 -14.81 -0.70 13.31
C MET A 105 -15.90 -1.61 12.71
N LYS A 106 -16.06 -2.84 13.23
CA LYS A 106 -17.10 -3.80 12.83
C LYS A 106 -18.51 -3.28 13.06
N LYS A 107 -18.73 -2.58 14.18
CA LYS A 107 -20.03 -2.00 14.57
C LYS A 107 -20.42 -0.83 13.68
N ASP A 108 -19.48 0.08 13.41
CA ASP A 108 -19.77 1.26 12.60
C ASP A 108 -19.94 0.91 11.12
N LEU A 109 -19.15 -0.02 10.58
CA LEU A 109 -19.34 -0.54 9.22
C LEU A 109 -20.71 -1.22 9.05
N LYS A 110 -21.17 -2.01 10.03
CA LYS A 110 -22.55 -2.55 10.05
C LYS A 110 -23.62 -1.46 10.10
N THR A 111 -23.40 -0.42 10.92
CA THR A 111 -24.33 0.70 11.05
C THR A 111 -24.42 1.51 9.75
N PHE A 112 -23.30 1.69 9.06
CA PHE A 112 -23.23 2.34 7.76
C PHE A 112 -23.94 1.55 6.66
N LEU A 113 -23.70 0.23 6.58
CA LEU A 113 -24.38 -0.67 5.64
C LEU A 113 -25.89 -0.66 5.81
N TYR A 114 -26.36 -0.64 7.07
CA TYR A 114 -27.78 -0.51 7.41
C TYR A 114 -28.38 0.79 6.86
N HIS A 115 -27.69 1.94 7.03
CA HIS A 115 -28.13 3.21 6.45
C HIS A 115 -28.17 3.21 4.91
N LEU A 116 -27.23 2.52 4.24
CA LEU A 116 -27.26 2.33 2.79
C LEU A 116 -28.27 1.26 2.32
N ARG A 117 -28.90 0.50 3.24
CA ARG A 117 -29.75 -0.67 2.95
C ARG A 117 -29.01 -1.77 2.16
N ILE A 118 -27.69 -1.88 2.35
CA ILE A 118 -26.88 -2.95 1.75
C ILE A 118 -26.82 -4.11 2.73
N GLU A 119 -27.54 -5.18 2.41
CA GLU A 119 -27.46 -6.44 3.15
C GLU A 119 -26.13 -7.14 2.84
N ALA A 120 -25.23 -7.18 3.82
CA ALA A 120 -23.94 -7.85 3.74
C ALA A 120 -23.48 -8.41 5.10
N GLU A 121 -22.79 -9.54 5.07
CA GLU A 121 -22.05 -10.08 6.21
C GLU A 121 -20.73 -9.29 6.36
N VAL A 122 -20.35 -8.92 7.60
CA VAL A 122 -19.16 -8.09 7.87
C VAL A 122 -18.22 -8.81 8.83
N GLU A 123 -16.97 -8.94 8.40
CA GLU A 123 -15.85 -9.46 9.18
C GLU A 123 -14.71 -8.43 9.22
N VAL A 124 -14.01 -8.38 10.35
CA VAL A 124 -12.78 -7.60 10.52
C VAL A 124 -11.67 -8.61 10.71
N VAL A 125 -10.57 -8.44 9.99
CA VAL A 125 -9.44 -9.36 9.95
C VAL A 125 -8.23 -8.62 10.48
N GLU A 126 -7.69 -9.08 11.61
CA GLU A 126 -6.55 -8.45 12.28
C GLU A 126 -5.24 -8.96 11.66
N MET A 127 -4.37 -8.04 11.23
CA MET A 127 -3.10 -8.34 10.55
C MET A 127 -1.99 -7.40 11.04
N THR A 128 -0.73 -7.83 10.95
CA THR A 128 0.38 -6.96 11.38
C THR A 128 0.73 -5.91 10.33
N ASN A 129 1.32 -4.79 10.75
CA ASN A 129 1.70 -3.69 9.87
C ASN A 129 2.64 -4.09 8.70
N ASN A 130 3.45 -5.14 8.88
CA ASN A 130 4.30 -5.70 7.82
C ASN A 130 3.49 -6.45 6.75
N ASP A 131 2.35 -7.03 7.12
CA ASP A 131 1.54 -7.93 6.31
C ASP A 131 0.52 -7.17 5.43
N ILE A 132 0.48 -5.84 5.55
CA ILE A 132 -0.25 -4.90 4.67
C ILE A 132 0.64 -3.75 4.17
N SER A 133 1.97 -3.87 4.24
CA SER A 133 2.89 -2.73 4.03
C SER A 133 2.84 -2.09 2.63
N ALA A 134 2.46 -2.85 1.61
CA ALA A 134 2.23 -2.35 0.23
C ALA A 134 1.01 -1.42 0.12
N TYR A 135 0.05 -1.58 1.03
CA TYR A 135 -1.23 -0.86 1.04
C TYR A 135 -1.21 0.35 1.99
N THR A 136 -0.51 0.26 3.13
CA THR A 136 -0.43 1.36 4.09
C THR A 136 0.46 2.53 3.64
N TYR A 137 1.48 2.28 2.80
CA TYR A 137 2.40 3.33 2.34
C TYR A 137 1.71 4.38 1.44
N GLU A 138 0.90 3.98 0.45
CA GLU A 138 0.09 4.94 -0.31
C GLU A 138 -0.97 5.62 0.58
N ARG A 139 -1.56 4.85 1.52
CA ARG A 139 -2.64 5.32 2.40
C ARG A 139 -2.23 6.54 3.22
N THR A 140 -1.10 6.53 3.92
CA THR A 140 -0.69 7.66 4.79
C THR A 140 -0.57 8.95 4.00
N LEU A 141 0.13 8.93 2.86
CA LEU A 141 0.34 10.11 2.01
C LEU A 141 -0.98 10.65 1.42
N MET A 142 -1.83 9.75 0.90
CA MET A 142 -3.14 10.14 0.34
C MET A 142 -4.11 10.62 1.42
N MET A 143 -4.09 10.04 2.60
CA MET A 143 -4.93 10.41 3.74
C MET A 143 -4.56 11.80 4.28
N GLU A 144 -3.28 12.15 4.34
CA GLU A 144 -2.86 13.49 4.73
C GLU A 144 -3.27 14.57 3.71
N GLN A 145 -3.04 14.33 2.41
CA GLN A 145 -3.49 15.22 1.34
C GLN A 145 -5.02 15.36 1.31
N ARG A 146 -5.75 14.26 1.50
CA ARG A 146 -7.22 14.28 1.58
C ARG A 146 -7.71 15.02 2.83
N ASN A 147 -7.06 14.84 3.98
CA ASN A 147 -7.40 15.57 5.20
C ASN A 147 -7.02 17.06 5.12
N GLN A 148 -6.05 17.46 4.30
CA GLN A 148 -5.83 18.87 3.94
C GLN A 148 -6.98 19.39 3.08
N MET A 149 -7.30 18.73 1.96
CA MET A 149 -8.38 19.14 1.06
C MET A 149 -9.76 19.19 1.74
N LEU A 150 -10.08 18.25 2.64
CA LEU A 150 -11.32 18.25 3.43
C LEU A 150 -11.38 19.42 4.43
N ARG A 151 -10.24 19.89 4.96
CA ARG A 151 -10.16 21.09 5.82
C ARG A 151 -10.37 22.37 5.01
N GLU A 152 -9.84 22.44 3.80
CA GLU A 152 -10.06 23.57 2.87
C GLU A 152 -11.52 23.68 2.42
N LEU A 153 -12.17 22.55 2.11
CA LEU A 153 -13.55 22.48 1.64
C LEU A 153 -14.63 22.79 2.72
N ARG A 154 -14.26 22.90 4.00
CA ARG A 154 -15.16 23.23 5.14
C ARG A 154 -16.45 22.38 5.21
N LEU A 155 -16.41 21.12 4.77
CA LEU A 155 -17.56 20.22 4.81
C LEU A 155 -18.05 19.99 6.24
N ASN A 156 -19.37 19.94 6.45
CA ASN A 156 -19.92 19.75 7.78
C ASN A 156 -19.65 18.33 8.28
N LYS A 157 -19.46 18.17 9.60
CA LYS A 157 -19.15 16.87 10.23
C LYS A 157 -20.20 15.78 9.96
N LYS A 158 -21.43 16.17 9.63
CA LYS A 158 -22.54 15.26 9.24
C LYS A 158 -22.41 14.76 7.79
N GLU A 159 -21.77 15.52 6.92
CA GLU A 159 -21.53 15.17 5.51
C GLU A 159 -20.29 14.28 5.40
N SER A 160 -19.23 14.56 6.17
CA SER A 160 -18.04 13.69 6.21
C SER A 160 -18.32 12.32 6.83
N LEU A 161 -19.12 12.23 7.91
CA LEU A 161 -19.60 10.94 8.43
C LEU A 161 -20.46 10.13 7.44
N GLY A 162 -20.96 10.76 6.36
CA GLY A 162 -21.64 10.08 5.26
C GLY A 162 -20.69 9.28 4.35
N MET A 163 -19.37 9.43 4.49
CA MET A 163 -18.37 8.67 3.74
C MET A 163 -17.89 7.47 4.56
N VAL A 164 -17.99 6.24 4.02
CA VAL A 164 -17.42 5.01 4.62
C VAL A 164 -15.98 5.20 5.05
N GLN A 165 -15.22 5.91 4.20
CA GLN A 165 -13.87 6.39 4.44
C GLN A 165 -13.66 6.95 5.85
N ALA A 166 -14.42 7.99 6.20
CA ALA A 166 -14.19 8.80 7.39
C ALA A 166 -14.55 8.04 8.67
N ILE A 167 -15.38 6.99 8.56
CA ILE A 167 -15.69 6.08 9.67
C ILE A 167 -14.47 5.23 10.00
N VAL A 168 -13.84 4.60 9.00
CA VAL A 168 -12.71 3.69 9.28
C VAL A 168 -11.40 4.47 9.53
N ASP A 169 -11.15 5.56 8.78
CA ASP A 169 -9.99 6.43 9.00
C ASP A 169 -9.96 7.03 10.42
N GLN A 170 -11.11 7.26 11.06
CA GLN A 170 -11.19 7.70 12.47
C GLN A 170 -10.59 6.67 13.44
N HIS A 171 -10.77 5.37 13.19
CA HIS A 171 -10.30 4.30 14.10
C HIS A 171 -8.78 4.09 14.04
N HIS A 172 -8.14 4.46 12.93
CA HIS A 172 -6.68 4.45 12.81
C HIS A 172 -6.03 5.76 13.32
N ASP A 173 -6.69 6.92 13.16
CA ASP A 173 -6.15 8.21 13.63
C ASP A 173 -6.15 8.33 15.18
N THR A 174 -7.03 7.62 15.89
CA THR A 174 -7.25 7.79 17.34
C THR A 174 -6.02 7.58 18.23
N ASN A 175 -5.00 6.84 17.78
CA ASN A 175 -3.79 6.54 18.57
C ASN A 175 -2.53 7.33 18.15
N LYS A 176 -2.63 8.36 17.29
CA LYS A 176 -1.49 9.19 16.86
C LYS A 176 -0.88 10.12 17.94
N GLY A 177 -1.16 9.88 19.22
CA GLY A 177 -0.66 10.67 20.35
C GLY A 177 0.81 10.44 20.73
N VAL A 178 1.43 9.34 20.28
CA VAL A 178 2.77 8.91 20.75
C VAL A 178 3.82 8.88 19.62
N THR A 179 3.46 8.42 18.43
CA THR A 179 4.45 8.10 17.37
C THR A 179 4.73 9.28 16.43
N LYS A 180 5.49 10.27 16.91
CA LYS A 180 6.08 11.31 16.02
C LYS A 180 7.18 10.69 15.14
N VAL A 181 6.79 10.15 13.98
CA VAL A 181 7.75 9.84 12.91
C VAL A 181 8.26 11.16 12.33
N ARG A 182 9.39 11.64 12.87
CA ARG A 182 10.10 12.81 12.36
C ARG A 182 10.83 12.40 11.08
N PHE A 183 10.38 12.91 9.93
CA PHE A 183 11.15 12.81 8.70
C PHE A 183 12.45 13.62 8.85
N GLU A 184 13.58 12.99 8.56
CA GLU A 184 14.86 13.68 8.36
C GLU A 184 15.08 13.84 6.86
N GLU A 185 15.11 15.08 6.38
CA GLU A 185 15.53 15.40 5.02
C GLU A 185 17.06 15.56 4.99
N PRO A 186 17.76 15.07 3.95
CA PRO A 186 19.22 15.06 3.93
C PRO A 186 19.81 16.45 3.70
N ASN A 187 20.42 17.00 4.75
CA ASN A 187 21.42 18.08 4.81
C ASN A 187 21.45 19.12 3.66
N GLN A 188 21.07 20.36 3.99
CA GLN A 188 21.75 21.55 3.48
C GLN A 188 22.43 22.27 4.66
N ASN A 189 23.63 22.82 4.43
CA ASN A 189 24.48 23.34 5.52
C ASN A 189 23.92 24.62 6.16
N PRO A 190 24.13 24.83 7.47
CA PRO A 190 23.54 25.94 8.22
C PRO A 190 24.30 27.25 8.02
N ASN A 191 23.58 28.37 7.93
CA ASN A 191 24.08 29.66 8.42
C ASN A 191 22.96 30.68 8.69
N GLU A 192 23.34 31.74 9.42
CA GLU A 192 22.53 32.90 9.84
C GLU A 192 21.42 32.66 10.89
N SER A 193 21.07 33.73 11.60
CA SER A 193 20.60 33.64 12.98
C SER A 193 19.68 34.79 13.44
N ARG A 194 18.67 34.42 14.24
CA ARG A 194 17.87 35.20 15.22
C ARG A 194 16.66 34.31 15.62
N GLY A 195 16.25 34.15 16.87
CA GLY A 195 16.78 34.67 18.14
C GLY A 195 15.70 35.36 18.95
N ASP A 196 15.22 34.72 20.02
CA ASP A 196 14.57 35.34 21.19
C ASP A 196 14.53 34.34 22.36
N VAL A 197 14.25 34.81 23.59
CA VAL A 197 14.64 34.13 24.85
C VAL A 197 13.56 34.19 25.94
N GLU A 198 13.24 33.03 26.54
CA GLU A 198 12.81 32.85 27.95
C GLU A 198 13.00 31.35 28.33
N LYS A 199 13.72 30.92 29.38
CA LYS A 199 13.55 31.08 30.87
C LYS A 199 12.24 30.45 31.37
N GLN A 200 12.20 29.56 32.39
CA GLN A 200 13.15 28.94 33.35
C GLN A 200 12.83 27.41 33.45
N THR A 201 13.44 26.51 34.26
CA THR A 201 14.29 26.59 35.46
C THR A 201 15.20 25.35 35.57
N LYS A 202 16.31 25.42 36.33
CA LYS A 202 17.15 24.27 36.72
C LYS A 202 16.51 23.40 37.81
N LEU A 203 16.99 22.15 37.92
CA LEU A 203 17.44 21.58 39.20
C LEU A 203 18.85 20.95 38.99
N ASP A 204 19.74 21.10 39.96
CA ASP A 204 21.09 20.51 39.95
C ASP A 204 21.08 19.09 40.56
N VAL A 205 22.04 18.25 40.18
CA VAL A 205 23.13 17.72 41.04
C VAL A 205 24.23 17.23 40.07
N GLY A 206 25.49 17.44 40.41
CA GLY A 206 26.63 16.79 39.76
C GLY A 206 27.70 16.45 40.79
N ASP A 207 28.77 15.78 40.36
CA ASP A 207 30.07 15.85 41.01
C ASP A 207 31.21 15.54 40.01
N HIS A 208 32.45 15.71 40.46
CA HIS A 208 33.73 15.49 39.80
C HIS A 208 33.99 13.99 39.43
N THR A 209 35.05 13.58 38.73
CA THR A 209 36.43 14.12 38.62
C THR A 209 37.10 13.80 37.27
N GLU A 210 38.10 14.61 36.93
CA GLU A 210 39.16 14.27 35.97
C GLU A 210 40.17 13.29 36.58
N ASN A 211 40.90 12.53 35.75
CA ASN A 211 42.30 12.20 36.00
C ASN A 211 43.02 11.76 34.71
N ASP A 212 44.35 11.81 34.73
CA ASP A 212 45.18 12.10 33.56
C ASP A 212 46.45 11.20 33.50
N GLN A 213 46.91 10.83 32.30
CA GLN A 213 48.22 10.18 31.96
C GLN A 213 48.57 8.84 32.70
N THR A 214 49.53 7.98 32.32
CA THR A 214 50.49 7.76 31.19
C THR A 214 50.70 6.20 31.05
N ASP A 215 51.51 5.55 30.21
CA ASP A 215 52.60 5.91 29.27
C ASP A 215 52.80 4.83 28.15
N ALA A 216 53.92 4.93 27.42
CA ALA A 216 54.72 3.99 26.60
C ALA A 216 54.49 2.44 26.73
N GLU A 217 54.80 1.60 25.73
CA GLU A 217 55.95 1.66 24.80
C GLU A 217 55.70 1.18 23.33
N LYS A 218 56.46 1.79 22.40
CA LYS A 218 57.20 1.24 21.23
C LYS A 218 56.56 0.10 20.40
N THR A 219 56.56 0.16 19.07
CA THR A 219 57.78 0.35 18.23
C THR A 219 57.43 0.87 16.81
N VAL A 220 58.32 1.68 16.24
CA VAL A 220 58.21 2.30 14.89
C VAL A 220 58.77 1.39 13.80
N ASN A 221 58.18 1.43 12.59
CA ASN A 221 58.90 1.23 11.32
C ASN A 221 58.08 1.71 10.10
N GLU A 222 58.13 3.01 9.81
CA GLU A 222 57.83 3.56 8.48
C GLU A 222 59.13 3.87 7.74
N VAL A 223 59.42 3.19 6.63
CA VAL A 223 60.34 3.67 5.57
C VAL A 223 59.84 3.12 4.21
N MET A 224 60.02 3.90 3.14
CA MET A 224 59.76 3.52 1.74
C MET A 224 58.31 3.24 1.34
N LYS A 225 57.51 4.31 1.44
CA LYS A 225 56.62 4.70 0.33
C LYS A 225 57.42 5.45 -0.76
N ASP A 226 56.72 5.89 -1.80
CA ASP A 226 57.18 6.87 -2.81
C ASP A 226 58.28 6.44 -3.80
N ILE A 227 57.89 5.57 -4.74
CA ILE A 227 58.20 5.67 -6.18
C ILE A 227 57.09 4.88 -6.94
N VAL A 228 56.78 5.29 -8.18
CA VAL A 228 55.66 4.79 -9.03
C VAL A 228 54.25 5.19 -8.55
N THR A 229 53.92 6.47 -8.73
CA THR A 229 52.53 6.92 -8.93
C THR A 229 52.39 7.45 -10.36
N ASN A 230 51.27 7.15 -11.02
CA ASN A 230 50.84 7.63 -12.36
C ASN A 230 51.66 7.18 -13.59
N LYS A 231 51.11 6.21 -14.34
CA LYS A 231 50.36 6.51 -15.59
C LYS A 231 49.82 5.23 -16.27
N THR A 232 48.49 5.19 -16.47
CA THR A 232 47.75 4.48 -17.55
C THR A 232 47.95 2.95 -17.75
N SER A 233 46.93 2.12 -18.02
CA SER A 233 45.48 2.38 -18.19
C SER A 233 44.69 1.09 -18.48
N ILE A 234 43.40 1.10 -18.11
CA ILE A 234 42.27 0.42 -18.79
C ILE A 234 42.10 -1.11 -18.56
N LEU A 235 40.83 -1.49 -18.36
CA LEU A 235 40.22 -2.81 -18.07
C LEU A 235 40.22 -3.29 -16.60
N ASP A 236 39.05 -3.83 -16.23
CA ASP A 236 38.70 -4.66 -15.04
C ASP A 236 38.01 -4.01 -13.80
N GLU A 237 37.03 -3.12 -14.02
CA GLU A 237 36.00 -2.76 -13.01
C GLU A 237 34.56 -2.83 -13.58
N ASP A 238 34.07 -4.00 -14.01
CA ASP A 238 32.66 -4.10 -14.49
C ASP A 238 32.01 -5.50 -14.34
N THR A 239 32.18 -6.19 -13.19
CA THR A 239 31.45 -7.46 -12.94
C THR A 239 31.20 -7.80 -11.45
N LYS A 240 30.66 -6.86 -10.65
CA LYS A 240 30.14 -7.21 -9.31
C LYS A 240 29.00 -6.34 -8.78
N SER A 241 27.97 -6.14 -9.59
CA SER A 241 26.65 -5.73 -9.08
C SER A 241 26.17 -6.70 -7.99
N SER A 242 25.68 -6.17 -6.86
CA SER A 242 25.35 -6.96 -5.67
C SER A 242 24.13 -7.86 -5.88
N LEU A 243 24.33 -9.18 -5.79
CA LEU A 243 23.29 -10.23 -5.84
C LEU A 243 22.35 -10.25 -4.61
N THR A 244 22.25 -9.14 -3.87
CA THR A 244 21.33 -8.94 -2.75
C THR A 244 20.00 -8.40 -3.26
N PRO A 245 18.87 -9.14 -3.12
CA PRO A 245 17.56 -8.60 -3.47
C PRO A 245 17.25 -7.32 -2.69
N ASP A 246 16.64 -6.34 -3.36
CA ASP A 246 16.11 -5.13 -2.71
C ASP A 246 15.16 -5.52 -1.56
N GLU A 247 15.54 -5.16 -0.34
CA GLU A 247 14.80 -5.47 0.90
C GLU A 247 13.35 -5.00 0.83
N GLY A 248 13.09 -3.87 0.16
CA GLY A 248 11.74 -3.36 -0.08
C GLY A 248 10.90 -4.25 -1.00
N ASN A 249 11.52 -4.91 -1.99
CA ASN A 249 10.83 -5.87 -2.86
C ASN A 249 10.61 -7.21 -2.15
N VAL A 250 11.58 -7.70 -1.36
CA VAL A 250 11.41 -8.91 -0.53
C VAL A 250 10.27 -8.72 0.48
N ARG A 251 10.24 -7.57 1.18
CA ARG A 251 9.18 -7.26 2.15
C ARG A 251 7.80 -7.18 1.49
N ARG A 252 7.70 -6.57 0.30
CA ARG A 252 6.47 -6.55 -0.51
C ARG A 252 6.02 -7.95 -0.92
N MET A 253 6.93 -8.84 -1.34
CA MET A 253 6.55 -10.19 -1.73
C MET A 253 6.01 -10.99 -0.54
N HIS A 254 6.66 -10.89 0.63
CA HIS A 254 6.17 -11.47 1.88
C HIS A 254 4.83 -10.86 2.33
N THR A 255 4.59 -9.55 2.11
CA THR A 255 3.26 -8.93 2.26
C THR A 255 2.21 -9.61 1.37
N ALA A 256 2.50 -9.86 0.08
CA ALA A 256 1.56 -10.49 -0.85
C ALA A 256 1.20 -11.92 -0.44
N VAL A 257 2.19 -12.76 -0.09
CA VAL A 257 1.98 -14.16 0.30
C VAL A 257 1.01 -14.26 1.48
N LYS A 258 1.32 -13.60 2.61
CA LYS A 258 0.48 -13.65 3.81
C LYS A 258 -0.93 -13.10 3.60
N LEU A 259 -1.05 -12.02 2.81
CA LEU A 259 -2.35 -11.45 2.50
C LEU A 259 -3.17 -12.41 1.63
N ASN A 260 -2.55 -13.07 0.65
CA ASN A 260 -3.21 -14.09 -0.15
C ASN A 260 -3.60 -15.32 0.67
N GLU A 261 -2.74 -15.84 1.55
CA GLU A 261 -3.09 -16.92 2.49
C GLU A 261 -4.39 -16.61 3.25
N VAL A 262 -4.50 -15.40 3.79
CA VAL A 262 -5.67 -14.95 4.57
C VAL A 262 -6.91 -14.74 3.69
N ILE A 263 -6.75 -14.28 2.44
CA ILE A 263 -7.83 -14.18 1.45
C ILE A 263 -8.32 -15.57 1.05
N VAL A 264 -7.44 -16.44 0.55
CA VAL A 264 -7.75 -17.80 0.08
C VAL A 264 -8.42 -18.63 1.17
N ASN A 265 -7.90 -18.61 2.40
CA ASN A 265 -8.47 -19.34 3.54
C ASN A 265 -9.94 -18.98 3.83
N LYS A 266 -10.41 -17.78 3.46
CA LYS A 266 -11.80 -17.35 3.65
C LYS A 266 -12.63 -17.32 2.37
N SER A 267 -11.99 -17.18 1.20
CA SER A 267 -12.62 -16.76 -0.06
C SER A 267 -12.36 -17.67 -1.26
N HIS A 268 -11.68 -18.82 -1.13
CA HIS A 268 -11.43 -19.72 -2.27
C HIS A 268 -12.70 -20.27 -2.95
N GLU A 269 -13.78 -20.49 -2.20
CA GLU A 269 -15.10 -20.89 -2.76
C GLU A 269 -15.94 -19.70 -3.28
N ALA A 270 -15.44 -18.46 -3.12
CA ALA A 270 -16.19 -17.26 -3.48
C ALA A 270 -16.38 -17.15 -4.99
N GLN A 271 -17.57 -16.71 -5.40
CA GLN A 271 -17.95 -16.59 -6.81
C GLN A 271 -17.42 -15.31 -7.46
N LEU A 272 -16.94 -14.37 -6.66
CA LEU A 272 -16.15 -13.23 -7.09
C LEU A 272 -15.41 -12.66 -5.87
N VAL A 273 -14.09 -12.49 -5.98
CA VAL A 273 -13.30 -11.73 -5.02
C VAL A 273 -13.03 -10.33 -5.58
N ILE A 274 -13.38 -9.29 -4.83
CA ILE A 274 -13.15 -7.89 -5.20
C ILE A 274 -12.11 -7.31 -4.23
N LEU A 275 -11.00 -6.77 -4.73
CA LEU A 275 -9.94 -6.19 -3.90
C LEU A 275 -9.35 -4.90 -4.50
N ASN A 276 -8.72 -4.09 -3.66
CA ASN A 276 -8.03 -2.86 -4.07
C ASN A 276 -6.82 -3.17 -4.96
N LEU A 277 -6.69 -2.51 -6.11
CA LEU A 277 -5.46 -2.51 -6.91
C LEU A 277 -4.45 -1.52 -6.28
N PRO A 278 -3.28 -1.98 -5.78
CA PRO A 278 -2.22 -1.10 -5.29
C PRO A 278 -1.71 -0.14 -6.37
N GLY A 279 -0.91 0.84 -5.98
CA GLY A 279 -0.26 1.75 -6.93
C GLY A 279 0.89 1.07 -7.68
N PRO A 280 1.00 1.22 -9.01
CA PRO A 280 2.21 0.85 -9.73
C PRO A 280 3.39 1.69 -9.22
N PRO A 281 4.64 1.19 -9.30
CA PRO A 281 5.81 1.94 -8.85
C PRO A 281 5.95 3.27 -9.60
N LYS A 282 6.41 4.31 -8.89
CA LYS A 282 6.69 5.64 -9.46
C LYS A 282 7.88 5.58 -10.43
N GLU A 283 8.91 4.85 -10.06
CA GLU A 283 10.02 4.47 -10.94
C GLU A 283 9.54 3.46 -11.99
N THR A 284 9.96 3.67 -13.24
CA THR A 284 9.63 2.82 -14.41
C THR A 284 10.85 1.99 -14.81
N ASN A 285 11.52 1.38 -13.84
CA ASN A 285 12.61 0.45 -14.09
C ASN A 285 12.06 -0.99 -14.13
N ILE A 286 12.46 -1.73 -15.16
CA ILE A 286 11.94 -3.05 -15.53
C ILE A 286 11.84 -4.00 -14.33
N GLU A 287 12.84 -4.00 -13.45
CA GLU A 287 12.86 -4.83 -12.24
C GLU A 287 11.73 -4.52 -11.26
N ARG A 288 11.49 -3.25 -10.90
CA ARG A 288 10.39 -2.89 -9.97
C ARG A 288 9.02 -3.13 -10.59
N GLU A 289 8.89 -2.94 -11.90
CA GLU A 289 7.65 -3.13 -12.62
C GLU A 289 7.29 -4.62 -12.76
N SER A 290 8.28 -5.45 -13.09
CA SER A 290 8.16 -6.92 -13.03
C SER A 290 7.84 -7.41 -11.61
N ASN A 291 8.55 -6.91 -10.58
CA ASN A 291 8.28 -7.24 -9.18
C ASN A 291 6.87 -6.79 -8.72
N TYR A 292 6.32 -5.73 -9.30
CA TYR A 292 4.95 -5.30 -9.06
C TYR A 292 3.92 -6.22 -9.76
N MET A 293 4.20 -6.66 -10.99
CA MET A 293 3.35 -7.66 -11.67
C MET A 293 3.36 -9.00 -10.94
N GLU A 294 4.52 -9.44 -10.44
CA GLU A 294 4.66 -10.66 -9.65
C GLU A 294 3.94 -10.55 -8.30
N PHE A 295 4.04 -9.41 -7.62
CA PHE A 295 3.25 -9.11 -6.41
C PHE A 295 1.74 -9.26 -6.66
N LEU A 296 1.22 -8.77 -7.79
CA LEU A 296 -0.20 -8.89 -8.13
C LEU A 296 -0.62 -10.33 -8.44
N GLU A 297 0.24 -11.12 -9.09
CA GLU A 297 -0.03 -12.55 -9.31
C GLU A 297 -0.10 -13.31 -7.99
N VAL A 298 0.91 -13.18 -7.13
CA VAL A 298 0.99 -13.85 -5.82
C VAL A 298 -0.15 -13.43 -4.89
N LEU A 299 -0.54 -12.15 -4.89
CA LEU A 299 -1.70 -11.64 -4.15
C LEU A 299 -3.05 -12.22 -4.64
N THR A 300 -3.10 -12.80 -5.84
CA THR A 300 -4.33 -13.28 -6.48
C THR A 300 -4.17 -14.71 -7.01
N GLU A 301 -3.32 -15.50 -6.37
CA GLU A 301 -3.08 -16.92 -6.67
C GLU A 301 -4.10 -17.80 -5.93
N GLY A 302 -4.58 -18.86 -6.58
CA GLY A 302 -5.62 -19.74 -6.00
C GLY A 302 -7.05 -19.19 -6.04
N LEU A 303 -7.28 -18.02 -6.64
CA LEU A 303 -8.60 -17.40 -6.77
C LEU A 303 -9.10 -17.46 -8.23
N GLU A 304 -10.26 -18.08 -8.46
CA GLU A 304 -10.79 -18.31 -9.82
C GLU A 304 -11.24 -17.02 -10.53
N ARG A 305 -11.96 -16.14 -9.81
CA ARG A 305 -12.56 -14.91 -10.35
C ARG A 305 -12.22 -13.73 -9.46
N VAL A 306 -11.38 -12.84 -9.96
CA VAL A 306 -10.91 -11.65 -9.24
C VAL A 306 -11.23 -10.38 -10.01
N LEU A 307 -11.73 -9.37 -9.30
CA LEU A 307 -11.88 -8.00 -9.80
C LEU A 307 -11.02 -7.06 -8.95
N MET A 308 -9.88 -6.65 -9.50
CA MET A 308 -9.05 -5.61 -8.90
C MET A 308 -9.61 -4.22 -9.25
N VAL A 309 -9.69 -3.33 -8.25
CA VAL A 309 -10.38 -2.04 -8.34
C VAL A 309 -9.47 -0.91 -7.85
N ARG A 310 -9.29 0.16 -8.64
CA ARG A 310 -8.66 1.42 -8.19
C ARG A 310 -9.65 2.57 -8.21
N GLY A 311 -9.58 3.42 -7.19
CA GLY A 311 -10.39 4.63 -7.02
C GLY A 311 -10.01 5.79 -7.96
N LYS A 312 -10.33 7.01 -7.53
CA LYS A 312 -10.03 8.29 -8.21
C LYS A 312 -9.32 9.24 -7.25
#